data_AF-A0A382QEY8-F1
#
_entry.id   AF-A0A382QEY8-F1
#
_cell.length_a   1.000
_cell.length_b   1.000
_cell.length_c   1.000
_cell.angle_alpha   90.00
_cell.angle_beta   90.00
_cell.angle_gamma   90.00
#
_symmetry.space_group_name_H-M   'P 1'
#
loop_
_entity.id
_entity.type
_entity.pdbx_description
1 polymer ?
#
loop_
_entity_poly.entity_id
_entity_poly.type
_entity_poly.pdbx_seq_one_letter_code
_entity_poly.pdbx_strand_id
1 'polypeptide(L)'
;PDELLDRAVLDNDGMDLGNVTGLVKIKRTYKGLVIQPHYIVRSRHGIPETIVVPVGQLARTTARLDEIILRCSMKRLVTLPSYLKLNGEGSEED
;
A
#
# COMPACT_ATOMS: atom_id res chain seq x y z
N PRO A 1 -6.05 -10.75 -11.34
CA PRO A 1 -5.97 -10.20 -9.96
C PRO A 1 -4.69 -10.63 -9.25
N ASP A 2 -4.26 -11.87 -9.49
CA ASP A 2 -3.09 -12.49 -8.86
C ASP A 2 -1.76 -11.91 -9.33
N GLU A 3 -1.74 -11.23 -10.48
CA GLU A 3 -0.56 -10.54 -11.05
C GLU A 3 -0.01 -9.42 -10.16
N LEU A 4 -0.70 -9.03 -9.09
CA LEU A 4 -0.24 -8.00 -8.17
C LEU A 4 0.46 -8.55 -6.93
N LEU A 5 0.30 -9.83 -6.63
CA LEU A 5 0.92 -10.45 -5.46
C LEU A 5 2.44 -10.51 -5.65
N ASP A 6 3.18 -10.41 -4.54
CA ASP A 6 4.65 -10.43 -4.48
C ASP A 6 5.35 -9.32 -5.25
N ARG A 7 4.60 -8.35 -5.80
CA ARG A 7 5.17 -7.17 -6.43
C ARG A 7 5.78 -6.24 -5.39
N ALA A 8 6.98 -5.76 -5.68
CA ALA A 8 7.64 -4.74 -4.88
C ALA A 8 6.87 -3.41 -4.98
N VAL A 9 6.78 -2.68 -3.88
CA VAL A 9 6.09 -1.40 -3.79
C VAL A 9 7.11 -0.32 -3.45
N LEU A 10 7.25 0.66 -4.34
CA LEU A 10 8.14 1.79 -4.17
C LEU A 10 7.34 3.06 -3.97
N ASP A 11 7.85 3.97 -3.14
CA ASP A 11 7.33 5.32 -3.11
C ASP A 11 7.85 6.19 -4.28
N ASN A 12 7.33 7.41 -4.42
CA ASN A 12 7.72 8.30 -5.52
C ASN A 12 9.16 8.83 -5.40
N ASP A 13 9.81 8.62 -4.25
CA ASP A 13 11.21 8.98 -4.01
C ASP A 13 12.14 7.79 -4.26
N GLY A 14 11.59 6.64 -4.67
CA GLY A 14 12.31 5.41 -4.98
C GLY A 14 12.61 4.53 -3.76
N MET A 15 11.99 4.80 -2.61
CA MET A 15 12.15 3.95 -1.43
C MET A 15 11.35 2.66 -1.60
N ASP A 16 12.04 1.52 -1.54
CA ASP A 16 11.39 0.21 -1.44
C ASP A 16 10.68 0.09 -0.08
N LEU A 17 9.36 -0.03 -0.16
CA LEU A 17 8.49 -0.14 1.00
C LEU A 17 8.33 -1.59 1.44
N GLY A 18 8.38 -2.56 0.53
CA GLY A 18 8.03 -3.96 0.75
C GLY A 18 7.19 -4.55 -0.37
N ASN A 19 6.51 -5.67 -0.11
CA ASN A 19 5.81 -6.43 -1.14
C ASN A 19 4.30 -6.47 -0.92
N VAL A 20 3.53 -6.62 -2.00
CA VAL A 20 2.08 -6.85 -1.94
C VAL A 20 1.79 -8.27 -1.46
N THR A 21 0.99 -8.38 -0.41
CA THR A 21 0.53 -9.67 0.14
C THR A 21 -0.96 -9.92 -0.05
N GLY A 22 -1.69 -8.91 -0.52
CA GLY A 22 -3.13 -9.06 -0.76
C GLY A 22 -3.79 -7.80 -1.29
N LEU A 23 -5.12 -7.86 -1.40
CA LEU A 23 -5.97 -6.76 -1.86
C LEU A 23 -7.16 -6.61 -0.91
N VAL A 24 -7.50 -5.37 -0.55
CA VAL A 24 -8.72 -5.06 0.19
C VAL A 24 -9.83 -4.72 -0.80
N LYS A 25 -10.91 -5.51 -0.76
CA LYS A 25 -12.10 -5.30 -1.56
C LYS A 25 -13.27 -4.93 -0.64
N ILE A 26 -13.90 -3.80 -0.91
CA ILE A 26 -15.12 -3.38 -0.22
C ILE A 26 -16.26 -3.50 -1.23
N LYS A 27 -17.26 -4.32 -0.92
CA LYS A 27 -18.34 -4.74 -1.84
C LYS A 27 -17.78 -5.34 -3.13
N ARG A 28 -17.83 -4.58 -4.23
CA ARG A 28 -17.36 -5.02 -5.57
C ARG A 28 -16.07 -4.33 -6.00
N THR A 29 -15.55 -3.37 -5.23
CA THR A 29 -14.46 -2.49 -5.65
C THR A 29 -13.21 -2.72 -4.81
N TYR A 30 -12.06 -2.90 -5.46
CA TYR A 30 -10.76 -2.88 -4.78
C TYR A 30 -10.48 -1.47 -4.27
N LYS A 31 -10.24 -1.35 -2.97
CA LYS A 31 -10.00 -0.07 -2.28
C LYS A 31 -8.54 0.10 -1.86
N GLY A 32 -7.82 -0.99 -1.65
CA GLY A 32 -6.39 -0.92 -1.35
C GLY A 32 -5.62 -2.18 -1.69
N LEU A 33 -4.29 -2.05 -1.69
CA LEU A 33 -3.32 -3.15 -1.68
C LEU A 33 -2.87 -3.38 -0.25
N VAL A 34 -2.91 -4.64 0.20
CA VAL A 34 -2.25 -5.03 1.43
C VAL A 34 -0.79 -5.22 1.10
N ILE A 35 0.08 -4.50 1.81
CA ILE A 35 1.52 -4.64 1.68
C ILE A 35 2.10 -5.07 3.01
N GLN A 36 3.18 -5.85 2.96
CA GLN A 36 4.02 -6.15 4.11
C GLN A 36 5.28 -5.29 4.00
N PRO A 37 5.38 -4.18 4.76
CA PRO A 37 6.52 -3.31 4.63
C PRO A 37 7.78 -3.94 5.22
N HIS A 38 8.94 -3.62 4.65
CA HIS A 38 10.24 -4.04 5.18
C HIS A 38 10.41 -3.58 6.63
N TYR A 39 11.11 -4.36 7.44
CA TYR A 39 11.34 -4.04 8.85
C TYR A 39 11.90 -2.62 9.08
N ILE A 40 12.83 -2.18 8.22
CA ILE A 40 13.43 -0.85 8.32
C ILE A 40 12.42 0.28 8.07
N VAL A 41 11.47 0.08 7.16
CA VAL A 41 10.38 1.03 6.86
C VAL A 41 9.42 1.08 8.04
N ARG A 42 9.06 -0.09 8.58
CA ARG A 42 8.21 -0.20 9.77
C ARG A 42 8.79 0.52 10.97
N SER A 43 10.04 0.21 11.30
CA SER A 43 10.77 0.80 12.43
C SER A 43 10.90 2.32 12.29
N ARG A 44 11.18 2.81 11.08
CA ARG A 44 11.34 4.26 10.80
C ARG A 44 10.02 5.04 10.89
N HIS A 45 8.91 4.44 10.45
CA HIS A 45 7.63 5.13 10.32
C HIS A 45 6.62 4.79 11.44
N GLY A 46 6.93 3.86 12.33
CA GLY A 46 6.05 3.47 13.44
C GLY A 46 4.76 2.79 12.98
N ILE A 47 4.83 2.02 11.90
CA ILE A 47 3.67 1.37 11.25
C ILE A 47 3.61 -0.14 11.58
N PRO A 48 2.42 -0.76 11.49
CA PRO A 48 2.24 -2.19 11.75
C PRO A 48 2.94 -3.08 10.71
N GLU A 49 2.89 -4.40 10.94
CA GLU A 49 3.48 -5.40 10.07
C GLU A 49 2.87 -5.45 8.67
N THR A 50 1.60 -5.13 8.55
CA THR A 50 0.89 -4.99 7.29
C THR A 50 0.14 -3.67 7.27
N ILE A 51 0.13 -3.01 6.11
CA ILE A 51 -0.65 -1.79 5.89
C ILE A 51 -1.45 -1.92 4.60
N VAL A 52 -2.54 -1.17 4.51
CA VAL A 52 -3.38 -1.05 3.33
C VAL A 52 -3.05 0.26 2.61
N VAL A 53 -2.49 0.17 1.42
CA VAL A 53 -2.25 1.32 0.54
C VAL A 53 -3.50 1.57 -0.31
N PRO A 54 -4.13 2.75 -0.25
CA PRO A 54 -5.30 3.03 -1.08
C PRO A 54 -4.97 2.95 -2.57
N VAL A 55 -5.83 2.32 -3.38
CA VAL A 55 -5.59 2.16 -4.84
C VAL A 55 -5.47 3.51 -5.57
N GLY A 56 -6.06 4.57 -5.03
CA GLY A 56 -5.92 5.93 -5.58
C GLY A 56 -4.48 6.49 -5.47
N GLN A 57 -3.63 5.90 -4.62
CA GLN A 57 -2.24 6.29 -4.47
C GLN A 57 -1.29 5.54 -5.42
N LEU A 58 -1.80 4.66 -6.28
CA LEU A 58 -0.97 3.99 -7.29
C LEU A 58 -0.73 4.95 -8.46
N ALA A 59 0.53 5.27 -8.74
CA ALA A 59 0.93 6.24 -9.77
C ALA A 59 1.04 5.59 -11.15
N ARG A 60 1.78 4.48 -11.24
CA ARG A 60 1.89 3.62 -12.41
C ARG A 60 2.26 2.20 -12.00
N THR A 61 1.57 1.23 -12.60
CA THR A 61 2.02 -0.14 -12.75
C THR A 61 2.53 -0.27 -14.17
N THR A 62 3.83 -0.09 -14.41
CA THR A 62 4.34 -0.23 -15.78
C THR A 62 4.35 -1.71 -16.16
N ALA A 63 3.99 -2.05 -17.41
CA ALA A 63 3.94 -3.43 -17.89
C ALA A 63 5.34 -4.09 -18.06
N ARG A 64 6.42 -3.39 -17.69
CA ARG A 64 7.81 -3.82 -17.89
C ARG A 64 8.65 -3.93 -16.61
N LEU A 65 8.12 -3.45 -15.49
CA LEU A 65 8.77 -3.52 -14.18
C LEU A 65 7.73 -4.08 -13.21
N ASP A 66 8.05 -5.19 -12.55
CA ASP A 66 7.21 -5.90 -11.57
C ASP A 66 6.93 -5.06 -10.31
N GLU A 67 7.25 -3.77 -10.34
CA GLU A 67 7.16 -2.81 -9.27
C GLU A 67 5.86 -1.99 -9.35
N ILE A 68 5.34 -1.62 -8.19
CA ILE A 68 4.20 -0.72 -8.02
C ILE A 68 4.72 0.58 -7.43
N ILE A 69 4.60 1.67 -8.20
CA ILE A 69 5.08 2.98 -7.76
C ILE A 69 3.91 3.79 -7.18
N LEU A 70 4.09 4.31 -5.96
CA LEU A 70 3.13 5.19 -5.32
C LEU A 70 3.23 6.64 -5.81
N ARG A 71 2.14 7.40 -5.67
CA ARG A 71 2.06 8.83 -6.04
C ARG A 71 2.75 9.75 -5.05
N CYS A 72 3.00 9.28 -3.83
CA CYS A 72 3.56 10.08 -2.76
C CYS A 72 4.46 9.23 -1.85
N SER A 73 5.27 9.92 -1.06
CA SER A 73 6.27 9.30 -0.19
C SER A 73 5.60 8.60 0.98
N MET A 74 6.32 7.67 1.62
CA MET A 74 5.75 6.98 2.79
C MET A 74 5.32 7.95 3.91
N LYS A 75 6.10 9.03 4.11
CA LYS A 75 5.77 10.11 5.07
C LYS A 75 4.43 10.76 4.75
N ARG A 76 4.13 10.98 3.47
CA ARG A 76 2.86 11.57 3.05
C ARG A 76 1.74 10.56 3.14
N LEU A 77 1.96 9.33 2.69
CA LEU A 77 0.97 8.25 2.65
C LEU A 77 0.28 8.06 4.00
N VAL A 78 1.05 7.94 5.08
CA VAL A 78 0.50 7.69 6.44
C VAL A 78 -0.37 8.81 7.00
N THR A 79 -0.27 10.01 6.42
CA THR A 79 -1.08 11.18 6.81
C THR A 79 -2.35 11.34 5.98
N LEU A 80 -2.56 10.52 4.95
CA LEU A 80 -3.70 10.66 4.06
C LEU A 80 -4.99 10.19 4.74
N PRO A 81 -6.10 10.94 4.60
CA PRO A 81 -7.40 10.49 5.13
C PRO A 81 -7.83 9.12 4.59
N SER A 82 -7.52 8.84 3.31
CA SER A 82 -7.81 7.53 2.71
C SER A 82 -6.97 6.40 3.29
N TYR A 83 -5.73 6.67 3.70
CA TYR A 83 -4.89 5.71 4.40
C TYR A 83 -5.43 5.46 5.80
N LEU A 84 -5.67 6.53 6.57
CA LEU A 84 -6.20 6.46 7.93
C LEU A 84 -7.54 5.71 7.97
N LYS A 85 -8.42 5.94 6.99
CA LYS A 85 -9.70 5.22 6.88
C LYS A 85 -9.53 3.72 6.64
N LEU A 86 -8.54 3.30 5.85
CA LEU A 86 -8.31 1.89 5.53
C LEU A 86 -7.46 1.15 6.57
N ASN A 87 -6.74 1.88 7.45
CA ASN A 87 -5.80 1.31 8.42
C ASN A 87 -6.18 1.61 9.89
N GLY A 88 -7.24 2.37 10.14
CA GLY A 88 -7.73 2.67 11.49
C GLY A 88 -8.55 1.52 12.07
N GLU A 89 -8.60 1.43 13.41
CA GLU A 89 -9.53 0.56 14.13
C GLU A 89 -10.96 1.01 13.80
N GLY A 90 -11.63 0.32 12.89
CA GLY A 90 -12.93 0.74 12.36
C GLY A 90 -13.09 0.60 10.85
N SER A 91 -12.28 -0.20 10.16
CA SER A 91 -12.72 -0.80 8.90
C SER A 91 -13.86 -1.77 9.22
N GLU A 92 -15.06 -1.19 9.43
CA GLU A 92 -16.33 -1.87 9.65
C GLU A 92 -16.46 -3.02 8.66
N GLU A 93 -16.60 -4.22 9.23
CA GLU A 93 -17.25 -5.35 8.59
C GLU A 93 -18.64 -4.89 8.16
N ASP A 94 -18.83 -4.59 6.87
CA ASP A 94 -20.13 -4.41 6.22
C ASP A 94 -20.11 -4.99 4.78
#